data_AF-A0A075MXH5-F1
#
_entry.id   AF-A0A075MXH5-F1
#
_cell.length_a   1.000
_cell.length_b   1.000
_cell.length_c   1.000
_cell.angle_alpha   90.00
_cell.angle_beta   90.00
_cell.angle_gamma   90.00
#
_symmetry.space_group_name_H-M   'P 1'
#
loop_
_entity.id
_entity.type
_entity.pdbx_description
1 polymer ?
#
loop_
_entity_poly.entity_id
_entity_poly.type
_entity_poly.pdbx_seq_one_letter_code
_entity_poly.pdbx_strand_id
1 'polypeptide(L)'
;MMSLIAAAIVVSVLGVATADTTTRDAVARKVDLSTVRITEVGKDTYTTKLLSNMNAAATAQVQNVAQIDTANIGKQSAFLFSADWIKANKNDESFKQFLKTAMDKRGVVMAVGNNTDILGSALESAGVHGGFGTGGADTPVVAYKITDYTDVAGNPRQLYHEYHSGTPEGYYYDDSDMQKLAEWLTN
;
A
#
# COMPACT_ATOMS: atom_id res chain seq x y z
N MET A 1 38.54 54.72 -38.57
CA MET A 1 39.39 54.35 -37.41
C MET A 1 38.42 53.99 -36.29
N MET A 2 38.19 52.69 -36.11
CA MET A 2 38.71 51.89 -34.99
C MET A 2 37.98 52.14 -33.67
N SER A 3 37.11 51.17 -33.34
CA SER A 3 36.94 50.47 -32.05
C SER A 3 36.97 51.28 -30.75
N LEU A 4 35.93 51.14 -29.92
CA LEU A 4 36.00 50.26 -28.75
C LEU A 4 34.60 50.12 -28.12
N ILE A 5 34.05 48.91 -28.18
CA ILE A 5 32.93 48.48 -27.34
C ILE A 5 33.55 48.09 -26.00
N ALA A 6 33.34 48.89 -24.96
CA ALA A 6 33.68 48.52 -23.59
C ALA A 6 32.56 47.62 -23.05
N ALA A 7 32.79 46.31 -23.06
CA ALA A 7 31.96 45.33 -22.39
C ALA A 7 32.16 45.45 -20.87
N ALA A 8 31.15 45.94 -20.15
CA ALA A 8 31.09 45.82 -18.70
C ALA A 8 30.71 44.37 -18.36
N ILE A 9 31.70 43.58 -17.94
CA ILE A 9 31.50 42.26 -17.37
C ILE A 9 30.90 42.45 -15.98
N VAL A 10 29.60 42.20 -15.82
CA VAL A 10 28.99 42.03 -14.50
C VAL A 10 29.37 40.64 -14.02
N VAL A 11 30.37 40.58 -13.13
CA VAL A 11 30.68 39.37 -12.36
C VAL A 11 29.62 39.25 -11.28
N SER A 12 28.60 38.42 -11.52
CA SER A 12 27.66 38.02 -10.48
C SER A 12 28.37 37.05 -9.54
N VAL A 13 28.59 37.50 -8.31
CA VAL A 13 29.09 36.72 -7.18
C VAL A 13 28.10 35.58 -6.90
N LEU A 14 28.43 34.36 -7.31
CA LEU A 14 27.78 33.14 -6.83
C LEU A 14 28.27 32.87 -5.40
N GLY A 15 27.61 33.53 -4.45
CA GLY A 15 27.80 33.35 -3.02
C GLY A 15 26.52 32.81 -2.37
N VAL A 16 26.52 31.50 -2.12
CA VAL A 16 25.91 30.77 -0.98
C VAL A 16 24.44 31.04 -0.63
N ALA A 17 23.63 30.03 -0.95
CA ALA A 17 22.47 29.52 -0.22
C ALA A 17 21.58 30.51 0.56
N THR A 18 20.42 30.77 -0.02
CA THR A 18 19.17 30.45 0.66
C THR A 18 18.37 29.58 -0.29
N ALA A 19 18.29 28.28 -0.02
CA ALA A 19 17.29 27.42 -0.63
C ALA A 19 15.93 28.03 -0.27
N ASP A 20 15.40 28.80 -1.22
CA ASP A 20 14.14 29.49 -1.12
C ASP A 20 13.04 28.45 -0.98
N THR A 21 12.23 28.61 0.05
CA THR A 21 11.15 27.75 0.52
C THR A 21 9.95 27.67 -0.44
N THR A 22 10.18 27.82 -1.73
CA THR A 22 9.17 28.01 -2.77
C THR A 22 9.25 26.94 -3.86
N THR A 23 8.99 25.67 -3.52
CA THR A 23 8.22 24.71 -4.35
C THR A 23 8.03 23.38 -3.60
N ARG A 24 7.42 23.44 -2.41
CA ARG A 24 6.77 22.28 -1.78
C ARG A 24 5.27 22.24 -2.05
N ASP A 25 4.83 22.82 -3.17
CA ASP A 25 3.60 22.38 -3.81
C ASP A 25 3.88 21.06 -4.52
N ALA A 26 4.15 20.02 -3.73
CA ALA A 26 3.84 18.68 -4.16
C ALA A 26 2.34 18.69 -4.37
N VAL A 27 1.90 18.79 -5.62
CA VAL A 27 0.54 18.45 -6.01
C VAL A 27 0.39 16.99 -5.59
N ALA A 28 -0.12 16.76 -4.38
CA ALA A 28 -0.51 15.45 -3.91
C ALA A 28 -1.54 14.97 -4.93
N ARG A 29 -1.11 14.12 -5.85
CA ARG A 29 -2.02 13.47 -6.80
C ARG A 29 -2.91 12.59 -5.93
N LYS A 30 -4.11 13.07 -5.63
CA LYS A 30 -5.14 12.25 -5.00
C LYS A 30 -5.48 11.14 -5.99
N VAL A 31 -5.09 9.92 -5.64
CA VAL A 31 -5.51 8.72 -6.37
C VAL A 31 -6.98 8.51 -6.10
N ASP A 32 -7.77 8.29 -7.15
CA ASP A 32 -9.20 8.01 -7.01
C ASP A 32 -9.38 6.56 -6.52
N LEU A 33 -9.85 6.41 -5.29
CA LEU A 33 -10.17 5.11 -4.68
C LEU A 33 -11.68 4.81 -4.69
N SER A 34 -12.50 5.56 -5.42
CA SER A 34 -13.97 5.41 -5.44
C SER A 34 -14.43 4.03 -5.89
N THR A 35 -13.60 3.32 -6.65
CA THR A 35 -13.84 1.95 -7.11
C THR A 35 -13.34 0.88 -6.14
N VAL A 36 -12.66 1.24 -5.05
CA VAL A 36 -12.11 0.30 -4.07
C VAL A 36 -12.95 0.32 -2.80
N ARG A 37 -13.41 -0.87 -2.38
CA ARG A 37 -14.07 -1.07 -1.09
C ARG A 37 -13.04 -1.58 -0.09
N ILE A 38 -12.78 -0.80 0.94
CA ILE A 38 -11.84 -1.19 2.00
C ILE A 38 -12.64 -1.68 3.20
N THR A 39 -12.48 -2.94 3.57
CA THR A 39 -13.05 -3.51 4.79
C THR A 39 -11.97 -3.58 5.86
N GLU A 40 -12.13 -2.81 6.93
CA GLU A 40 -11.28 -2.85 8.11
C GLU A 40 -11.78 -3.94 9.06
N VAL A 41 -10.86 -4.84 9.45
CA VAL A 41 -11.11 -5.96 10.36
C VAL A 41 -10.12 -5.89 11.52
N GLY A 42 -10.63 -6.00 12.75
CA GLY A 42 -9.77 -5.93 13.94
C GLY A 42 -9.15 -4.55 14.13
N LYS A 43 -10.00 -3.51 14.04
CA LYS A 43 -9.63 -2.10 14.15
C LYS A 43 -8.66 -1.84 15.30
N ASP A 44 -7.57 -1.16 14.97
CA ASP A 44 -6.62 -0.64 15.94
C ASP A 44 -6.14 0.77 15.56
N THR A 45 -5.18 1.28 16.30
CA THR A 45 -4.58 2.60 16.06
C THR A 45 -3.85 2.67 14.72
N TYR A 46 -3.25 1.58 14.25
CA TYR A 46 -2.48 1.55 13.01
C TYR A 46 -3.37 1.52 11.78
N THR A 47 -4.41 0.67 11.75
CA THR A 47 -5.40 0.64 10.66
C THR A 47 -6.12 1.98 10.55
N THR A 48 -6.49 2.57 11.70
CA THR A 48 -7.11 3.91 11.73
C THR A 48 -6.19 4.98 11.14
N LYS A 49 -4.91 4.96 11.50
CA LYS A 49 -3.93 5.94 11.03
C LYS A 49 -3.62 5.76 9.53
N LEU A 50 -3.51 4.53 9.05
CA LEU A 50 -3.35 4.25 7.62
C LEU A 50 -4.53 4.82 6.83
N LEU A 51 -5.76 4.53 7.24
CA LEU A 51 -6.96 5.01 6.56
C LEU A 51 -7.07 6.54 6.57
N SER A 52 -6.67 7.18 7.67
CA SER A 52 -6.59 8.64 7.78
C SER A 52 -5.55 9.22 6.81
N ASN A 53 -4.38 8.61 6.69
CA ASN A 53 -3.28 9.11 5.87
C ASN A 53 -3.46 8.81 4.37
N MET A 54 -4.09 7.70 4.01
CA MET A 54 -4.45 7.42 2.62
C MET A 54 -5.48 8.41 2.06
N ASN A 55 -6.03 9.31 2.90
CA ASN A 55 -7.20 10.12 2.58
C ASN A 55 -8.36 9.25 2.06
N ALA A 56 -8.32 7.94 2.37
CA ALA A 56 -9.21 6.91 1.84
C ALA A 56 -10.64 7.13 2.34
N ALA A 57 -10.79 7.82 3.47
CA ALA A 57 -12.08 8.25 4.00
C ALA A 57 -12.85 9.22 3.06
N ALA A 58 -12.19 9.86 2.09
CA ALA A 58 -12.85 10.80 1.19
C ALA A 58 -13.42 10.14 -0.08
N THR A 59 -12.98 8.94 -0.48
CA THR A 59 -13.42 8.27 -1.73
C THR A 59 -13.65 6.77 -1.62
N ALA A 60 -12.91 6.04 -0.78
CA ALA A 60 -13.12 4.59 -0.61
C ALA A 60 -14.31 4.32 0.32
N GLN A 61 -15.08 3.27 0.02
CA GLN A 61 -16.12 2.78 0.95
C GLN A 61 -15.44 2.00 2.07
N VAL A 62 -15.21 2.65 3.21
CA VAL A 62 -14.65 2.01 4.40
C VAL A 62 -15.77 1.33 5.19
N GLN A 63 -15.67 0.03 5.40
CA GLN A 63 -16.56 -0.75 6.27
C GLN A 63 -15.78 -1.32 7.44
N ASN A 64 -16.24 -1.06 8.67
CA ASN A 64 -15.70 -1.71 9.85
C ASN A 64 -16.57 -2.91 10.20
N VAL A 65 -15.98 -4.09 10.28
CA VAL A 65 -16.71 -5.33 10.61
C VAL A 65 -16.05 -6.06 11.77
N ALA A 66 -16.88 -6.58 12.68
CA ALA A 66 -16.42 -7.46 13.76
C ALA A 66 -16.17 -8.89 13.27
N GLN A 67 -16.81 -9.27 12.16
CA GLN A 67 -16.70 -10.59 11.55
C GLN A 67 -16.51 -10.47 10.04
N ILE A 68 -15.66 -11.35 9.54
CA ILE A 68 -15.33 -11.50 8.12
C ILE A 68 -16.47 -12.24 7.39
N ASP A 69 -16.88 -11.72 6.24
CA ASP A 69 -17.88 -12.32 5.35
C ASP A 69 -17.31 -12.42 3.93
N THR A 70 -17.74 -13.46 3.20
CA THR A 70 -17.31 -13.77 1.85
C THR A 70 -18.31 -13.35 0.76
N ALA A 71 -19.53 -12.94 1.13
CA ALA A 71 -20.64 -12.74 0.18
C ALA A 71 -20.38 -11.70 -0.91
N ASN A 72 -19.47 -10.74 -0.69
CA ASN A 72 -19.24 -9.61 -1.59
C ASN A 72 -17.76 -9.35 -1.93
N ILE A 73 -16.94 -10.41 -1.92
CA ILE A 73 -15.53 -10.32 -2.29
C ILE A 73 -15.38 -10.29 -3.82
N GLY A 74 -14.65 -9.31 -4.33
CA GLY A 74 -14.23 -9.24 -5.73
C GLY A 74 -12.94 -8.46 -5.95
N LYS A 75 -12.61 -8.19 -7.22
CA LYS A 75 -11.36 -7.50 -7.64
C LYS A 75 -11.18 -6.09 -7.05
N GLN A 76 -12.27 -5.50 -6.58
CA GLN A 76 -12.32 -4.15 -6.00
C GLN A 76 -12.32 -4.17 -4.46
N SER A 77 -12.25 -5.35 -3.85
CA SER A 77 -12.26 -5.51 -2.39
C SER A 77 -10.84 -5.49 -1.85
N ALA A 78 -10.59 -4.65 -0.86
CA ALA A 78 -9.36 -4.65 -0.08
C ALA A 78 -9.69 -4.88 1.40
N PHE A 79 -9.00 -5.83 2.03
CA PHE A 79 -9.22 -6.21 3.42
C PHE A 79 -8.03 -5.78 4.25
N LEU A 80 -8.28 -4.88 5.20
CA LEU A 80 -7.27 -4.28 6.04
C LEU A 80 -7.36 -4.91 7.43
N PHE A 81 -6.29 -5.60 7.83
CA PHE A 81 -6.17 -6.22 9.14
C PHE A 81 -5.07 -5.57 9.97
N SER A 82 -5.25 -5.52 11.29
CA SER A 82 -4.12 -5.35 12.19
C SER A 82 -3.31 -6.64 12.30
N ALA A 83 -1.98 -6.51 12.38
CA ALA A 83 -1.09 -7.65 12.55
C ALA A 83 -1.39 -8.45 13.84
N ASP A 84 -1.77 -7.77 14.91
CA ASP A 84 -2.15 -8.42 16.18
C ASP A 84 -3.45 -9.23 16.04
N TRP A 85 -4.43 -8.74 15.28
CA TRP A 85 -5.64 -9.51 15.02
C TRP A 85 -5.33 -10.77 14.20
N ILE A 86 -4.48 -10.66 13.17
CA ILE A 86 -4.04 -11.84 12.40
C ILE A 86 -3.33 -12.82 13.33
N LYS A 87 -2.43 -12.35 14.19
CA LYS A 87 -1.70 -13.21 15.13
C LYS A 87 -2.65 -14.00 16.04
N ALA A 88 -3.72 -13.39 16.51
CA ALA A 88 -4.74 -14.05 17.32
C ALA A 88 -5.61 -15.05 16.54
N ASN A 89 -5.84 -14.81 15.24
CA ASN A 89 -6.83 -15.55 14.45
C ASN A 89 -6.23 -16.45 13.37
N LYS A 90 -4.91 -16.45 13.12
CA LYS A 90 -4.27 -17.21 12.01
C LYS A 90 -4.54 -18.71 11.99
N ASN A 91 -4.91 -19.28 13.13
CA ASN A 91 -5.23 -20.70 13.27
C ASN A 91 -6.75 -20.98 13.15
N ASP A 92 -7.58 -19.95 13.08
CA ASP A 92 -9.03 -20.07 12.88
C ASP A 92 -9.34 -20.51 11.44
N GLU A 93 -10.12 -21.58 11.30
CA GLU A 93 -10.43 -22.16 9.99
C GLU A 93 -11.33 -21.24 9.15
N SER A 94 -12.20 -20.45 9.78
CA SER A 94 -13.04 -19.48 9.07
C SER A 94 -12.20 -18.36 8.47
N PHE A 95 -11.18 -17.89 9.21
CA PHE A 95 -10.23 -16.91 8.71
C PHE A 95 -9.36 -17.46 7.57
N LYS A 96 -8.87 -18.70 7.68
CA LYS A 96 -8.14 -19.36 6.58
C LYS A 96 -9.02 -19.47 5.32
N GLN A 97 -10.25 -19.95 5.47
CA GLN A 97 -11.19 -20.07 4.36
C GLN A 97 -11.52 -18.70 3.74
N PHE A 98 -11.63 -17.67 4.57
CA PHE A 98 -11.79 -16.30 4.11
C PHE A 98 -10.58 -15.84 3.29
N LEU A 99 -9.34 -15.99 3.78
CA LEU A 99 -8.14 -15.59 3.05
C LEU A 99 -8.05 -16.29 1.70
N LYS A 100 -8.32 -17.60 1.68
CA LYS A 100 -8.38 -18.36 0.43
C LYS A 100 -9.41 -17.79 -0.53
N THR A 101 -10.62 -17.52 -0.05
CA THR A 101 -11.69 -16.96 -0.87
C THR A 101 -11.38 -15.55 -1.36
N ALA A 102 -10.80 -14.70 -0.49
CA ALA A 102 -10.36 -13.35 -0.82
C ALA A 102 -9.41 -13.36 -2.03
N MET A 103 -8.39 -14.22 -1.97
CA MET A 103 -7.36 -14.33 -3.00
C MET A 103 -7.87 -15.01 -4.28
N ASP A 104 -8.68 -16.08 -4.15
CA ASP A 104 -9.35 -16.73 -5.29
C ASP A 104 -10.25 -15.76 -6.07
N LYS A 105 -10.89 -14.82 -5.37
CA LYS A 105 -11.73 -13.76 -5.95
C LYS A 105 -10.97 -12.49 -6.34
N ARG A 106 -9.63 -12.53 -6.27
CA ARG A 106 -8.71 -11.43 -6.63
C ARG A 106 -8.90 -10.17 -5.78
N GLY A 107 -9.39 -10.33 -4.55
CA GLY A 107 -9.32 -9.28 -3.55
C GLY A 107 -7.87 -9.02 -3.13
N VAL A 108 -7.68 -7.89 -2.48
CA VAL A 108 -6.43 -7.51 -1.82
C VAL A 108 -6.55 -7.81 -0.34
N VAL A 109 -5.53 -8.43 0.25
CA VAL A 109 -5.41 -8.57 1.72
C VAL A 109 -4.21 -7.80 2.21
N MET A 110 -4.38 -7.06 3.30
CA MET A 110 -3.38 -6.14 3.83
C MET A 110 -3.23 -6.32 5.33
N ALA A 111 -2.01 -6.26 5.83
CA ALA A 111 -1.72 -6.21 7.25
C ALA A 111 -0.95 -4.93 7.58
N VAL A 112 -1.30 -4.36 8.73
CA VAL A 112 -0.66 -3.15 9.25
C VAL A 112 -0.27 -3.33 10.70
N GLY A 113 0.84 -2.71 11.08
CA GLY A 113 1.30 -2.64 12.46
C GLY A 113 2.62 -3.35 12.62
N ASN A 114 2.85 -3.89 13.82
CA ASN A 114 4.11 -4.54 14.13
C ASN A 114 4.08 -5.99 13.61
N ASN A 115 5.14 -6.43 12.94
CA ASN A 115 5.30 -7.80 12.45
C ASN A 115 4.24 -8.22 11.41
N THR A 116 4.13 -7.46 10.31
CA THR A 116 3.17 -7.72 9.22
C THR A 116 3.44 -9.01 8.45
N ASP A 117 4.63 -9.60 8.56
CA ASP A 117 4.99 -10.93 8.00
C ASP A 117 4.04 -12.04 8.43
N ILE A 118 3.33 -11.84 9.54
CA ILE A 118 2.30 -12.76 10.01
C ILE A 118 1.18 -12.98 8.98
N LEU A 119 0.93 -12.02 8.08
CA LEU A 119 -0.02 -12.19 6.98
C LEU A 119 0.47 -13.21 5.96
N GLY A 120 1.75 -13.18 5.58
CA GLY A 120 2.34 -14.19 4.68
C GLY A 120 2.19 -15.60 5.25
N SER A 121 2.50 -15.76 6.55
CA SER A 121 2.30 -17.03 7.27
C SER A 121 0.85 -17.48 7.32
N ALA A 122 -0.10 -16.56 7.50
CA ALA A 122 -1.53 -16.86 7.51
C ALA A 122 -2.03 -17.30 6.12
N LEU A 123 -1.55 -16.65 5.05
CA LEU A 123 -1.87 -17.00 3.67
C LEU A 123 -1.32 -18.38 3.26
N GLU A 124 -0.09 -18.69 3.68
CA GLU A 124 0.51 -20.01 3.48
C GLU A 124 -0.30 -21.08 4.22
N SER A 125 -0.65 -20.82 5.48
CA SER A 125 -1.48 -21.74 6.28
C SER A 125 -2.89 -21.92 5.73
N ALA A 126 -3.42 -20.93 5.00
CA ALA A 126 -4.69 -20.99 4.29
C ALA A 126 -4.60 -21.71 2.92
N GLY A 127 -3.39 -22.12 2.50
CA GLY A 127 -3.17 -22.80 1.23
C GLY A 127 -3.28 -21.90 -0.01
N VAL A 128 -3.09 -20.58 0.14
CA VAL A 128 -3.16 -19.62 -0.98
C VAL A 128 -1.95 -19.72 -1.90
N HIS A 129 -0.75 -19.75 -1.31
CA HIS A 129 0.53 -19.93 -1.98
C HIS A 129 1.63 -20.13 -0.92
N GLY A 130 2.66 -20.91 -1.23
CA GLY A 130 3.84 -21.04 -0.37
C GLY A 130 4.91 -20.00 -0.69
N GLY A 131 5.65 -19.52 0.30
CA GLY A 131 6.80 -18.62 0.06
C GLY A 131 6.44 -17.15 -0.21
N PHE A 132 5.32 -16.65 0.34
CA PHE A 132 5.16 -15.21 0.54
C PHE A 132 6.34 -14.68 1.38
N GLY A 133 6.88 -13.52 1.03
CA GLY A 133 8.14 -13.02 1.58
C GLY A 133 8.17 -13.04 3.11
N THR A 134 9.29 -13.51 3.68
CA THR A 134 9.65 -13.30 5.09
C THR A 134 10.10 -11.84 5.27
N GLY A 135 9.24 -10.91 4.90
CA GLY A 135 9.52 -9.50 4.61
C GLY A 135 9.82 -8.64 5.82
N GLY A 136 10.82 -8.99 6.62
CA GLY A 136 11.39 -8.17 7.68
C GLY A 136 10.42 -7.86 8.82
N ALA A 137 10.87 -8.03 10.06
CA ALA A 137 10.08 -7.76 11.27
C ALA A 137 9.51 -6.32 11.38
N ASP A 138 9.88 -5.45 10.45
CA ASP A 138 9.80 -4.00 10.56
C ASP A 138 9.06 -3.31 9.41
N THR A 139 8.34 -4.05 8.56
CA THR A 139 7.49 -3.44 7.53
C THR A 139 6.16 -2.97 8.16
N PRO A 140 5.76 -1.68 8.05
CA PRO A 140 4.54 -1.20 8.70
C PRO A 140 3.24 -1.58 7.96
N VAL A 141 3.31 -1.82 6.64
CA VAL A 141 2.21 -2.30 5.79
C VAL A 141 2.73 -3.34 4.83
N VAL A 142 2.11 -4.52 4.82
CA VAL A 142 2.25 -5.48 3.73
C VAL A 142 0.90 -5.72 3.07
N ALA A 143 0.87 -5.82 1.74
CA ALA A 143 -0.34 -6.14 0.99
C ALA A 143 -0.06 -7.18 -0.08
N TYR A 144 -1.03 -8.07 -0.30
CA TYR A 144 -0.97 -9.14 -1.28
C TYR A 144 -2.18 -9.09 -2.22
N LYS A 145 -1.93 -9.27 -3.51
CA LYS A 145 -2.98 -9.47 -4.54
C LYS A 145 -2.53 -10.48 -5.58
N ILE A 146 -3.48 -11.03 -6.31
CA ILE A 146 -3.23 -11.90 -7.48
C ILE A 146 -3.72 -11.20 -8.73
N THR A 147 -2.90 -11.20 -9.78
CA THR A 147 -3.32 -10.79 -11.13
C THR A 147 -3.29 -11.97 -12.08
N ASP A 148 -4.27 -12.03 -12.97
CA ASP A 148 -4.27 -12.98 -14.09
C ASP A 148 -3.38 -12.44 -15.22
N TYR A 149 -2.57 -13.30 -15.84
CA TYR A 149 -1.86 -12.99 -17.07
C TYR A 149 -1.87 -14.18 -18.02
N THR A 150 -1.56 -13.95 -19.29
CA THR A 150 -1.38 -15.02 -20.27
C THR A 150 0.09 -15.17 -20.56
N ASP A 151 0.64 -16.38 -20.40
CA ASP A 151 2.04 -16.62 -20.72
C ASP A 151 2.29 -16.55 -22.24
N VAL A 152 3.57 -16.58 -22.63
CA VAL A 152 3.98 -16.53 -24.04
C VAL A 152 3.41 -17.68 -24.88
N ALA A 153 2.97 -18.76 -24.24
CA ALA A 153 2.35 -19.93 -24.88
C ALA A 153 0.81 -19.86 -24.89
N GLY A 154 0.21 -18.75 -24.45
CA GLY A 154 -1.24 -18.57 -24.46
C GLY A 154 -1.97 -19.16 -23.25
N ASN A 155 -1.25 -19.67 -22.24
CA ASN A 155 -1.90 -20.28 -21.08
C ASN A 155 -2.23 -19.23 -20.02
N PRO A 156 -3.42 -19.29 -19.39
CA PRO A 156 -3.73 -18.45 -18.26
C PRO A 156 -2.85 -18.82 -17.05
N ARG A 157 -2.28 -17.79 -16.43
CA ARG A 157 -1.41 -17.88 -15.26
C ARG A 157 -1.83 -16.85 -14.22
N GLN A 158 -1.34 -17.06 -13.01
CA GLN A 158 -1.54 -16.15 -11.88
C GLN A 158 -0.18 -15.64 -11.42
N LEU A 159 -0.10 -14.34 -11.15
CA LEU A 159 1.07 -13.71 -10.56
C LEU A 159 0.68 -13.12 -9.21
N TYR A 160 1.47 -13.45 -8.19
CA TYR A 160 1.32 -12.92 -6.85
C TYR A 160 2.14 -11.64 -6.75
N HIS A 161 1.51 -10.58 -6.28
CA HIS A 161 2.14 -9.29 -6.05
C HIS A 161 2.18 -9.02 -4.57
N GLU A 162 3.29 -8.48 -4.13
CA GLU A 162 3.55 -8.10 -2.76
C GLU A 162 3.94 -6.63 -2.73
N TYR A 163 3.35 -5.89 -1.81
CA TYR A 163 3.66 -4.49 -1.54
C TYR A 163 4.20 -4.36 -0.12
N HIS A 164 5.27 -3.59 0.04
CA HIS A 164 5.85 -3.18 1.31
C HIS A 164 5.95 -1.66 1.35
N SER A 165 5.47 -1.04 2.42
CA SER A 165 5.75 0.38 2.69
C SER A 165 7.20 0.57 3.18
N GLY A 166 7.84 1.68 2.82
CA GLY A 166 9.27 1.91 3.08
C GLY A 166 9.62 2.21 4.55
N THR A 167 10.62 1.46 5.04
CA THR A 167 11.42 1.57 6.29
C THR A 167 10.74 1.59 7.68
N PRO A 168 11.41 0.98 8.68
CA PRO A 168 10.89 0.74 10.04
C PRO A 168 10.67 1.96 10.94
N GLU A 169 11.39 3.06 10.66
CA GLU A 169 11.65 4.05 11.70
C GLU A 169 10.66 5.21 11.64
N GLY A 170 9.62 5.05 12.47
CA GLY A 170 8.78 6.14 12.92
C GLY A 170 7.58 6.37 12.04
N TYR A 171 6.52 5.58 12.24
CA TYR A 171 5.08 5.90 12.16
C TYR A 171 4.56 7.06 11.30
N TYR A 172 5.23 7.45 10.22
CA TYR A 172 4.82 8.50 9.32
C TYR A 172 4.68 7.83 7.97
N TYR A 173 3.45 7.44 7.67
CA TYR A 173 3.06 7.25 6.29
C TYR A 173 3.28 8.61 5.62
N ASP A 174 4.42 8.79 4.95
CA ASP A 174 4.58 9.97 4.13
C ASP A 174 3.57 9.92 2.98
N ASP A 175 3.20 11.09 2.46
CA ASP A 175 2.17 11.19 1.44
C ASP A 175 2.56 10.38 0.18
N SER A 176 3.85 10.17 -0.06
CA SER A 176 4.38 9.40 -1.20
C SER A 176 4.08 7.91 -1.07
N ASP A 177 4.27 7.31 0.10
CA ASP A 177 4.03 5.89 0.34
C ASP A 177 2.54 5.57 0.38
N MET A 178 1.71 6.50 0.87
CA MET A 178 0.25 6.36 0.78
C MET A 178 -0.25 6.49 -0.65
N GLN A 179 0.34 7.40 -1.43
CA GLN A 179 0.04 7.51 -2.85
C GLN A 179 0.44 6.23 -3.60
N LYS A 180 1.62 5.66 -3.35
CA LYS A 180 2.05 4.39 -3.97
C LYS A 180 1.13 3.23 -3.61
N LEU A 181 0.73 3.12 -2.34
CA LEU A 181 -0.23 2.10 -1.91
C LEU A 181 -1.58 2.29 -2.62
N ALA A 182 -2.08 3.52 -2.69
CA ALA A 182 -3.33 3.83 -3.37
C ALA A 182 -3.26 3.52 -4.88
N GLU A 183 -2.18 3.93 -5.56
CA GLU A 183 -1.93 3.57 -6.97
C GLU A 183 -1.87 2.05 -7.15
N TRP A 184 -1.21 1.34 -6.24
CA TRP A 184 -1.08 -0.10 -6.28
C TRP A 184 -2.42 -0.83 -6.07
N LEU A 185 -3.33 -0.28 -5.27
CA LEU A 185 -4.69 -0.82 -5.07
C LEU A 185 -5.59 -0.65 -6.30
N THR A 186 -5.33 0.36 -7.14
CA THR A 186 -6.13 0.66 -8.33
C THR A 186 -5.64 -0.01 -9.62
N ASN A 187 -4.38 -0.47 -9.65
CA ASN A 187 -3.76 -1.15 -10.80
C ASN A 187 -3.87 -2.67 -10.69
#